data_AF-A0A1F8J144-F1
#
_entry.id   AF-A0A1F8J144-F1
#
_cell.length_a   1.000
_cell.length_b   1.000
_cell.length_c   1.000
_cell.angle_alpha   90.00
_cell.angle_beta   90.00
_cell.angle_gamma   90.00
#
_symmetry.space_group_name_H-M   'P 1'
#
loop_
_entity.id
_entity.type
_entity.pdbx_description
1 polymer ?
#
loop_
_entity_poly.entity_id
_entity_poly.type
_entity_poly.pdbx_seq_one_letter_code
_entity_poly.pdbx_strand_id
1 'polypeptide(L)'
;MLNPIQIEEAYKEFVNNLPSCAHDGITPIDLSYLHGHGLLSSLSEENGEPDDLTQYFHVIESVEKVTLFNEQFIVWIIPKVESDQPMTYVLIALNHPEKAQLEVIFSTRGVYNSPRYVLKVLQHVLVDMLETEETLTLYEKNG
;
A
#
# COMPACT_ATOMS: atom_id res chain seq x y z
N MET A 1 12.46 -12.17 3.40
CA MET A 1 11.31 -11.68 4.18
C MET A 1 11.68 -11.52 5.65
N LEU A 2 11.28 -10.39 6.22
CA LEU A 2 11.35 -10.08 7.65
C LEU A 2 10.32 -10.90 8.45
N ASN A 3 10.63 -11.17 9.71
CA ASN A 3 9.67 -11.77 10.65
C ASN A 3 8.71 -10.71 11.24
N PRO A 4 7.60 -11.11 11.89
CA PRO A 4 6.62 -10.16 12.43
C PRO A 4 7.17 -9.12 13.41
N ILE A 5 8.19 -9.45 14.20
CA ILE A 5 8.82 -8.50 15.14
C ILE A 5 9.57 -7.43 14.36
N GLN A 6 10.36 -7.83 13.36
CA GLN A 6 11.11 -6.91 12.50
C GLN A 6 10.17 -6.03 11.65
N ILE A 7 9.03 -6.57 11.19
CA ILE A 7 8.00 -5.81 10.49
C ILE A 7 7.42 -4.71 11.40
N GLU A 8 7.17 -5.02 12.67
CA GLU A 8 6.67 -4.04 13.64
C GLU A 8 7.71 -2.97 13.98
N GLU A 9 8.99 -3.32 14.03
CA GLU A 9 10.09 -2.36 14.21
C GLU A 9 10.19 -1.39 13.02
N ALA A 10 10.13 -1.91 11.80
CA ALA A 10 10.13 -1.11 10.58
C ALA A 10 8.92 -0.15 10.53
N TYR A 11 7.73 -0.63 10.89
CA TYR A 11 6.54 0.21 11.03
C TYR A 11 6.77 1.42 11.93
N LYS A 12 7.34 1.18 13.12
CA LYS A 12 7.63 2.26 14.09
C LYS A 12 8.66 3.24 13.54
N GLU A 13 9.68 2.76 12.83
CA GLU A 13 10.67 3.62 12.17
C GLU A 13 10.00 4.55 11.15
N PHE A 14 9.17 3.99 10.26
CA PHE A 14 8.52 4.75 9.19
C PHE A 14 7.47 5.74 9.70
N VAL A 15 6.61 5.34 10.65
CA VAL A 15 5.55 6.24 11.14
C VAL A 15 6.11 7.43 11.91
N ASN A 16 7.22 7.25 12.63
CA ASN A 16 7.88 8.34 13.34
C ASN A 16 8.61 9.32 12.41
N ASN A 17 8.96 8.88 11.19
CA ASN A 17 9.77 9.64 10.24
C ASN A 17 9.09 9.78 8.86
N LEU A 18 7.75 9.71 8.82
CA LEU A 18 6.97 9.60 7.60
C LEU A 18 7.30 10.66 6.53
N PRO A 19 7.46 11.96 6.87
CA PRO A 19 7.80 12.99 5.89
C PRO A 19 9.18 12.83 5.23
N SER A 20 10.10 12.11 5.88
CA SER A 20 11.46 11.86 5.38
C SER A 20 11.63 10.50 4.69
N CYS A 21 10.68 9.58 4.87
CA CYS A 21 10.77 8.22 4.33
C CYS A 21 10.06 8.04 2.99
N ALA A 22 9.16 8.94 2.62
CA ALA A 22 8.45 8.87 1.34
C ALA A 22 9.28 9.56 0.25
N HIS A 23 9.74 8.81 -0.75
CA HIS A 23 10.48 9.37 -1.88
C HIS A 23 9.65 10.42 -2.63
N ASP A 24 8.36 10.13 -2.82
CA ASP A 24 7.40 10.97 -3.57
C ASP A 24 6.42 11.73 -2.66
N GLY A 25 6.63 11.68 -1.34
CA GLY A 25 5.67 12.20 -0.36
C GLY A 25 4.43 11.31 -0.20
N ILE A 26 3.37 11.90 0.37
CA ILE A 26 2.11 11.19 0.61
C ILE A 26 1.13 11.54 -0.51
N THR A 27 0.72 10.56 -1.30
CA THR A 27 -0.23 10.76 -2.39
C THR A 27 -1.67 10.78 -1.86
N PRO A 28 -2.41 11.89 -1.97
CA PRO A 28 -3.82 11.90 -1.62
C PRO A 28 -4.65 11.21 -2.70
N ILE A 29 -5.51 10.28 -2.30
CA ILE A 29 -6.47 9.64 -3.20
C ILE A 29 -7.71 10.52 -3.30
N ASP A 30 -7.89 11.10 -4.48
CA ASP A 30 -9.04 11.90 -4.85
C ASP A 30 -9.62 11.46 -6.20
N LEU A 31 -10.66 12.15 -6.67
CA LEU A 31 -11.29 11.86 -7.96
C LEU A 31 -10.30 11.95 -9.12
N SER A 32 -9.37 12.90 -9.07
CA SER A 32 -8.39 13.15 -10.13
C SER A 32 -7.42 11.98 -10.23
N TYR A 33 -6.94 11.48 -9.09
CA TYR A 33 -6.10 10.29 -9.01
C TYR A 33 -6.82 9.08 -9.61
N LEU A 34 -8.05 8.82 -9.16
CA LEU A 34 -8.83 7.67 -9.63
C LEU A 34 -9.12 7.74 -11.14
N HIS A 35 -9.42 8.92 -11.66
CA HIS A 35 -9.65 9.13 -13.09
C HIS A 35 -8.36 8.95 -13.90
N GLY A 36 -7.26 9.57 -13.45
CA GLY A 36 -5.97 9.52 -14.14
C GLY A 36 -5.39 8.10 -14.27
N HIS A 37 -5.70 7.23 -13.32
CA HIS A 37 -5.23 5.84 -13.28
C HIS A 37 -6.28 4.82 -13.78
N GLY A 38 -7.39 5.29 -14.37
CA GLY A 38 -8.43 4.39 -14.91
C GLY A 38 -9.18 3.57 -13.85
N LEU A 39 -9.11 3.97 -12.57
CA LEU A 39 -9.71 3.26 -11.45
C LEU A 39 -11.23 3.47 -11.36
N LEU A 40 -11.77 4.55 -11.91
CA LEU A 40 -13.21 4.80 -11.90
C LEU A 40 -14.01 3.74 -12.68
N SER A 41 -13.46 3.26 -13.80
CA SER A 41 -14.03 2.15 -14.57
C SER A 41 -13.97 0.84 -13.79
N SER A 42 -12.82 0.51 -13.19
CA SER A 42 -12.64 -0.74 -12.44
C SER A 42 -13.44 -0.79 -11.14
N LEU A 43 -13.75 0.37 -10.54
CA LEU A 43 -14.64 0.48 -9.39
C LEU A 43 -16.10 0.23 -9.73
N SER A 44 -16.49 0.46 -10.99
CA SER A 44 -17.87 0.29 -11.49
C SER A 44 -18.19 -1.16 -11.86
N GLU A 45 -17.16 -1.97 -12.11
CA GLU A 45 -17.30 -3.40 -12.38
C GLU A 45 -17.54 -4.15 -11.06
N GLU A 46 -18.81 -4.39 -10.70
CA GLU A 46 -19.22 -5.09 -9.48
C GLU A 46 -18.75 -6.57 -9.40
N ASN A 47 -18.15 -7.10 -10.47
CA ASN A 47 -17.83 -8.53 -10.62
C ASN A 47 -16.36 -8.89 -10.39
N GLY A 48 -15.48 -7.91 -10.14
CA GLY A 48 -14.08 -8.20 -9.80
C GLY A 48 -13.94 -8.40 -8.30
N GLU A 49 -14.03 -9.64 -7.84
CA GLU A 49 -13.88 -10.01 -6.43
C GLU A 49 -12.62 -9.34 -5.84
N PRO A 50 -12.75 -8.52 -4.77
CA PRO A 50 -11.60 -7.97 -4.06
C PRO A 50 -10.82 -9.05 -3.28
N ASP A 51 -11.28 -10.30 -3.28
CA ASP A 51 -10.73 -11.41 -2.51
C ASP A 51 -9.32 -11.84 -2.97
N ASP A 52 -8.95 -11.61 -4.24
CA ASP A 52 -7.67 -12.08 -4.77
C ASP A 52 -6.47 -11.52 -3.99
N LEU A 53 -6.50 -10.26 -3.56
CA LEU A 53 -5.34 -9.67 -2.89
C LEU A 53 -5.07 -10.36 -1.55
N THR A 54 -6.11 -10.59 -0.75
CA THR A 54 -5.94 -11.11 0.62
C THR A 54 -5.47 -12.56 0.67
N GLN A 55 -5.71 -13.34 -0.39
CA GLN A 55 -5.27 -14.74 -0.45
C GLN A 55 -3.75 -14.91 -0.48
N TYR A 56 -3.02 -13.88 -0.93
CA TYR A 56 -1.55 -13.93 -1.06
C TYR A 56 -0.82 -13.25 0.10
N PHE A 57 -1.52 -12.76 1.12
CA PHE A 57 -0.94 -12.04 2.24
C PHE A 57 -1.25 -12.71 3.58
N HIS A 58 -0.24 -12.75 4.44
CA HIS A 58 -0.45 -12.93 5.87
C HIS A 58 -1.01 -11.64 6.47
N VAL A 59 -1.99 -11.78 7.37
CA VAL A 59 -2.68 -10.65 7.99
C VAL A 59 -2.41 -10.64 9.50
N ILE A 60 -2.02 -9.47 10.01
CA ILE A 60 -1.96 -9.18 11.46
C ILE A 60 -2.80 -7.94 11.71
N GLU A 61 -3.83 -8.10 12.54
CA GLU A 61 -4.70 -7.00 12.96
C GLU A 61 -4.31 -6.51 14.35
N SER A 62 -4.31 -5.20 14.52
CA SER A 62 -4.20 -4.55 15.82
C SER A 62 -5.17 -3.38 15.91
N VAL A 63 -5.30 -2.80 17.11
CA VAL A 63 -6.14 -1.62 17.33
C VAL A 63 -5.65 -0.42 16.50
N GLU A 64 -4.36 -0.37 16.19
CA GLU A 64 -3.74 0.77 15.50
C GLU A 64 -3.71 0.62 13.98
N LYS A 65 -3.68 -0.62 13.47
CA LYS A 65 -3.46 -0.90 12.04
C LYS A 65 -3.83 -2.32 11.64
N VAL A 66 -3.98 -2.51 10.34
CA VAL A 66 -3.90 -3.82 9.70
C VAL A 66 -2.56 -3.92 8.98
N THR A 67 -1.84 -5.02 9.21
CA THR A 67 -0.58 -5.33 8.53
C THR A 67 -0.80 -6.50 7.59
N LEU A 68 -0.52 -6.30 6.30
CA LEU A 68 -0.51 -7.35 5.29
C LEU A 68 0.95 -7.59 4.91
N PHE A 69 1.45 -8.81 4.91
CA PHE A 69 2.79 -9.10 4.38
C PHE A 69 2.88 -10.44 3.67
N ASN A 70 3.77 -10.53 2.69
CA ASN A 70 4.14 -11.76 1.99
C ASN A 70 5.63 -11.71 1.60
N GLU A 71 6.10 -12.61 0.74
CA GLU A 71 7.52 -12.66 0.38
C GLU A 71 8.04 -11.38 -0.30
N GLN A 72 7.16 -10.61 -0.96
CA GLN A 72 7.52 -9.44 -1.75
C GLN A 72 7.20 -8.12 -1.04
N PHE A 73 6.05 -8.02 -0.38
CA PHE A 73 5.52 -6.76 0.12
C PHE A 73 5.20 -6.81 1.61
N ILE A 74 5.28 -5.64 2.22
CA ILE A 74 4.72 -5.32 3.54
C ILE A 74 3.84 -4.09 3.36
N VAL A 75 2.59 -4.18 3.81
CA VAL A 75 1.59 -3.13 3.72
C VAL A 75 1.05 -2.83 5.10
N TRP A 76 1.04 -1.56 5.49
CA TRP A 76 0.39 -1.10 6.72
C TRP A 76 -0.78 -0.19 6.37
N ILE A 77 -1.98 -0.59 6.78
CA ILE A 77 -3.22 0.19 6.65
C ILE A 77 -3.53 0.80 8.02
N ILE A 78 -3.37 2.11 8.13
CA ILE A 78 -3.36 2.85 9.41
C ILE A 78 -4.54 3.82 9.44
N PRO A 79 -5.66 3.47 10.09
CA PRO A 79 -6.75 4.41 10.31
C PRO A 79 -6.31 5.51 11.28
N LYS A 80 -6.64 6.76 10.96
CA LYS A 80 -6.38 7.94 11.80
C LYS A 80 -7.55 8.91 11.76
N VAL A 81 -7.59 9.78 12.77
CA VAL A 81 -8.43 10.98 12.76
C VAL A 81 -7.49 12.18 12.83
N GLU A 82 -7.55 13.05 11.82
CA GLU A 82 -6.80 14.32 11.80
C GLU A 82 -7.78 15.44 11.51
N SER A 83 -7.68 16.55 12.24
CA SER A 83 -8.59 17.70 12.08
C SER A 83 -10.07 17.31 12.09
N ASP A 84 -10.44 16.35 12.96
CA ASP A 84 -11.79 15.81 13.12
C ASP A 84 -12.36 15.05 11.90
N GLN A 85 -11.48 14.65 10.97
CA GLN A 85 -11.87 13.85 9.80
C GLN A 85 -11.21 12.47 9.82
N PRO A 86 -11.98 11.39 9.58
CA PRO A 86 -11.43 10.05 9.46
C PRO A 86 -10.62 9.92 8.16
N MET A 87 -9.44 9.35 8.28
CA MET A 87 -8.54 9.07 7.18
C MET A 87 -7.84 7.73 7.35
N THR A 88 -7.28 7.23 6.26
CA THR A 88 -6.44 6.04 6.29
C THR A 88 -5.15 6.35 5.56
N TYR A 89 -4.01 6.05 6.19
CA TYR A 89 -2.72 5.96 5.51
C TYR A 89 -2.48 4.53 5.10
N VAL A 90 -1.94 4.34 3.89
CA VAL A 90 -1.44 3.06 3.43
C VAL A 90 0.02 3.23 3.08
N LEU A 91 0.87 2.47 3.77
CA LEU A 91 2.31 2.42 3.54
C LEU A 91 2.62 1.09 2.87
N ILE A 92 3.37 1.11 1.78
CA ILE A 92 3.76 -0.07 1.02
C ILE A 92 5.29 -0.11 0.96
N ALA A 93 5.85 -1.22 1.42
CA ALA A 93 7.29 -1.45 1.44
C ALA A 93 7.65 -2.80 0.79
N LEU A 94 8.85 -2.88 0.22
CA LEU A 94 9.45 -4.13 -0.24
C LEU A 94 9.97 -4.95 0.94
N ASN A 95 9.73 -6.25 0.93
CA ASN A 95 10.04 -7.18 2.01
C ASN A 95 11.43 -7.83 1.87
N HIS A 96 12.48 -7.00 1.83
CA HIS A 96 13.84 -7.53 1.75
C HIS A 96 14.26 -8.22 3.07
N PRO A 97 15.06 -9.30 3.00
CA PRO A 97 15.53 -10.02 4.19
C PRO A 97 16.30 -9.17 5.20
N GLU A 98 16.98 -8.11 4.74
CA GLU A 98 17.83 -7.28 5.60
C GLU A 98 17.08 -6.08 6.20
N LYS A 99 16.27 -5.38 5.39
CA LYS A 99 15.51 -4.22 5.83
C LYS A 99 14.32 -3.96 4.90
N ALA A 100 13.18 -3.58 5.46
CA ALA A 100 12.05 -3.12 4.67
C ALA A 100 12.39 -1.80 3.98
N GLN A 101 12.02 -1.65 2.71
CA GLN A 101 12.22 -0.42 1.96
C GLN A 101 10.87 0.19 1.64
N LEU A 102 10.56 1.35 2.23
CA LEU A 102 9.30 2.04 1.99
C LEU A 102 9.32 2.68 0.60
N GLU A 103 8.36 2.31 -0.24
CA GLU A 103 8.27 2.78 -1.62
C GLU A 103 7.14 3.80 -1.77
N VAL A 104 5.94 3.43 -1.33
CA VAL A 104 4.73 4.22 -1.59
C VAL A 104 4.01 4.53 -0.29
N ILE A 105 3.54 5.78 -0.19
CA ILE A 105 2.57 6.19 0.81
C ILE A 105 1.40 6.88 0.12
N PHE A 106 0.18 6.36 0.35
CA PHE A 106 -1.03 7.09 -0.03
C PHE A 106 -1.96 7.30 1.16
N SER A 107 -2.85 8.28 1.02
CA SER A 107 -3.87 8.58 2.03
C SER A 107 -5.25 8.71 1.43
N THR A 108 -6.26 8.17 2.12
CA THR A 108 -7.66 8.28 1.72
C THR A 108 -8.46 9.06 2.77
N ARG A 109 -9.42 9.86 2.31
CA ARG A 109 -10.31 10.69 3.15
C ARG A 109 -11.72 10.72 2.56
N GLY A 110 -12.71 11.09 3.37
CA GLY A 110 -14.09 11.27 2.92
C GLY A 110 -14.67 10.00 2.26
N VAL A 111 -15.31 10.15 1.10
CA VAL A 111 -15.96 9.03 0.39
C VAL A 111 -14.97 7.94 -0.09
N TYR A 112 -13.68 8.29 -0.23
CA TYR A 112 -12.62 7.37 -0.63
C TYR A 112 -12.03 6.60 0.54
N ASN A 113 -12.38 6.97 1.79
CA ASN A 113 -11.96 6.27 2.99
C ASN A 113 -12.91 5.11 3.35
N SER A 114 -13.14 4.22 2.38
CA SER A 114 -13.86 2.96 2.59
C SER A 114 -12.94 1.78 2.25
N PRO A 115 -13.13 0.60 2.86
CA PRO A 115 -12.32 -0.58 2.57
C PRO A 115 -12.29 -0.90 1.06
N ARG A 116 -13.42 -0.76 0.37
CA ARG A 116 -13.51 -1.01 -1.08
C ARG A 116 -12.56 -0.13 -1.88
N TYR A 117 -12.54 1.18 -1.61
CA TYR A 117 -11.66 2.11 -2.33
C TYR A 117 -10.19 1.91 -1.95
N VAL A 118 -9.92 1.76 -0.65
CA VAL A 118 -8.56 1.53 -0.13
C VAL A 118 -7.93 0.29 -0.76
N LEU A 119 -8.66 -0.83 -0.78
CA LEU A 119 -8.16 -2.09 -1.34
C LEU A 119 -8.01 -2.05 -2.85
N LYS A 120 -8.91 -1.40 -3.58
CA LYS A 120 -8.79 -1.26 -5.05
C LYS A 120 -7.58 -0.41 -5.44
N VAL A 121 -7.33 0.69 -4.73
CA VAL A 121 -6.12 1.50 -4.94
C VAL A 121 -4.88 0.69 -4.59
N LEU A 122 -4.88 0.00 -3.45
CA LEU A 122 -3.77 -0.86 -3.04
C LEU A 122 -3.46 -1.93 -4.09
N GLN A 123 -4.48 -2.63 -4.60
CA GLN A 123 -4.31 -3.64 -5.65
C GLN A 123 -3.68 -3.05 -6.91
N HIS A 124 -4.16 -1.90 -7.37
CA HIS A 124 -3.59 -1.23 -8.52
C HIS A 124 -2.12 -0.86 -8.33
N VAL A 125 -1.78 -0.28 -7.18
CA VAL A 125 -0.39 0.11 -6.87
C VAL A 125 0.53 -1.12 -6.80
N LEU A 126 0.07 -2.22 -6.19
CA LEU A 126 0.87 -3.44 -6.11
C LEU A 126 1.12 -4.08 -7.48
N VAL A 127 0.12 -4.07 -8.38
CA VAL A 127 0.29 -4.55 -9.76
C VAL A 127 1.29 -3.68 -10.51
N ASP A 128 1.16 -2.37 -10.42
CA ASP A 128 2.06 -1.41 -11.10
C ASP A 128 3.53 -1.56 -10.62
N MET A 129 3.73 -1.79 -9.32
CA MET A 129 5.04 -2.09 -8.74
C MET A 129 5.62 -3.42 -9.27
N LEU A 130 4.82 -4.48 -9.35
CA LEU A 130 5.26 -5.78 -9.89
C LEU A 130 5.67 -5.67 -11.37
N GLU A 131 4.86 -4.99 -12.19
CA GLU A 131 5.15 -4.78 -13.61
C GLU A 131 6.45 -3.96 -13.80
N THR A 132 6.68 -2.98 -12.93
CA THR A 132 7.91 -2.19 -12.93
C THR A 132 9.14 -3.04 -12.59
N GLU A 133 9.07 -3.90 -11.57
CA GLU A 133 10.18 -4.81 -11.21
C GLU A 133 10.49 -5.83 -12.33
N GLU A 134 9.46 -6.44 -12.94
CA GLU A 134 9.64 -7.37 -14.06
C GLU A 134 10.34 -6.70 -15.25
N THR A 135 9.95 -5.46 -15.55
CA THR A 135 10.55 -4.68 -16.63
C THR A 135 12.03 -4.39 -16.35
N LEU A 136 12.38 -3.98 -15.12
CA LEU A 136 13.77 -3.69 -14.74
C LEU A 136 14.67 -4.94 -14.79
N THR A 137 14.19 -6.08 -14.29
CA THR A 137 14.96 -7.33 -14.31
C THR A 137 15.21 -7.88 -15.73
N LEU A 138 14.32 -7.59 -16.68
CA LEU A 138 14.53 -7.89 -18.10
C LEU A 138 15.64 -7.05 -18.73
N TYR A 139 15.82 -5.79 -18.29
CA TYR A 139 16.90 -4.94 -18.77
C TYR A 139 18.26 -5.35 -18.18
N GLU A 140 18.32 -5.71 -16.90
CA GLU A 140 19.56 -6.17 -16.26
C GLU A 140 20.08 -7.52 -16.79
N LYS A 141 19.18 -8.40 -17.26
CA LYS A 141 19.59 -9.68 -17.88
C LYS A 141 20.06 -9.58 -19.32
N ASN A 142 19.78 -8.47 -20.00
CA ASN A 142 20.07 -8.28 -21.42
C ASN A 142 21.12 -7.19 -21.69
N GLY A 143 21.73 -6.61 -20.66
CA GLY A 143 22.86 -5.67 -20.74
C GLY A 143 24.17 -6.29 -20.27
#